data_AF-R7NEJ5-F1
#
_entry.id   AF-R7NEJ5-F1
#
_cell.length_a   1.000
_cell.length_b   1.000
_cell.length_c   1.000
_cell.angle_alpha   90.00
_cell.angle_beta   90.00
_cell.angle_gamma   90.00
#
_symmetry.space_group_name_H-M   'P 1'
#
loop_
_entity.id
_entity.type
_entity.pdbx_description
1 polymer ?
#
loop_
_entity_poly.entity_id
_entity_poly.type
_entity_poly.pdbx_seq_one_letter_code
_entity_poly.pdbx_strand_id
1 'polypeptide(L)' 'MRRVNLRKRGKVYQYQFEIGTINGKRKFINKSGFKTQNEAYAAGQLAYEKYINEV' A
#
# COMPACT_ATOMS: atom_id res chain seq x y z
N MET A 1 4.33 12.88 -7.01
CA MET A 1 4.54 12.32 -5.66
C MET A 1 3.84 10.96 -5.61
N ARG A 2 4.57 9.86 -5.43
CA ARG A 2 3.98 8.50 -5.45
C ARG A 2 3.44 8.21 -4.05
N ARG A 3 2.11 8.08 -3.90
CA ARG A 3 1.41 7.92 -2.61
C ARG A 3 1.44 6.48 -2.09
N VAL A 4 1.70 5.53 -2.99
CA VAL A 4 1.79 4.09 -2.72
C VAL A 4 3.17 3.58 -3.12
N ASN A 5 3.88 2.96 -2.18
CA ASN A 5 5.15 2.30 -2.44
C ASN A 5 4.91 0.87 -2.93
N LEU A 6 5.60 0.49 -4.00
CA LEU A 6 5.61 -0.88 -4.51
C LEU A 6 6.91 -1.55 -4.12
N ARG A 7 6.81 -2.77 -3.60
CA ARG A 7 7.96 -3.59 -3.23
C ARG A 7 7.84 -4.97 -3.84
N LYS A 8 8.91 -5.44 -4.47
CA LYS A 8 9.04 -6.84 -4.91
C LYS A 8 9.44 -7.71 -3.72
N ARG A 9 8.72 -8.82 -3.51
CA ARG A 9 9.03 -9.87 -2.52
C ARG A 9 9.14 -11.20 -3.25
N GLY A 10 10.36 -11.58 -3.63
CA GLY A 10 10.62 -12.81 -4.38
C GLY A 10 9.91 -12.79 -5.74
N LYS A 11 8.92 -13.67 -5.92
CA LYS A 11 8.11 -13.80 -7.15
C LYS A 11 6.84 -12.95 -7.15
N VAL A 12 6.50 -12.31 -6.04
CA VAL A 12 5.28 -11.51 -5.89
C VAL A 12 5.60 -10.04 -5.62
N TYR A 13 4.59 -9.19 -5.79
CA TYR A 13 4.62 -7.77 -5.49
C TYR A 13 3.73 -7.47 -4.29
N GLN A 14 4.08 -6.38 -3.62
CA GLN A 14 3.40 -5.85 -2.45
C GLN A 14 3.26 -4.35 -2.63
N TYR A 15 2.12 -3.80 -2.22
CA TYR A 15 1.99 -2.36 -1.99
C TYR A 15 2.16 -2.05 -0.50
N GLN A 16 2.63 -0.84 -0.21
CA GLN A 16 2.73 -0.29 1.14
C GLN A 16 2.52 1.22 1.08
N PHE A 17 1.68 1.75 1.97
CA PHE A 17 1.60 3.19 2.20
C PHE A 17 1.45 3.48 3.69
N GLU A 18 1.88 4.67 4.08
CA GLU A 18 1.81 5.15 5.46
C GLU A 18 0.44 5.71 5.76
N ILE A 19 -0.11 5.36 6.92
CA ILE A 19 -1.39 5.91 7.42
C ILE A 19 -1.20 6.85 8.61
N GLY A 20 0.04 7.14 8.97
CA GLY A 20 0.40 8.00 10.09
C GLY A 20 0.69 7.22 11.37
N THR A 21 0.72 7.94 12.49
CA THR A 21 1.13 7.43 13.80
C THR A 21 -0.10 7.15 14.65
N ILE A 22 -0.33 5.89 15.00
CA ILE A 22 -1.39 5.46 15.91
C ILE A 22 -0.72 5.02 17.22
N ASN A 23 -1.09 5.64 18.34
CA ASN A 23 -0.52 5.40 19.67
C ASN A 23 1.02 5.53 19.70
N GLY A 24 1.55 6.59 19.08
CA GLY A 24 3.00 6.86 19.05
C GLY A 24 3.82 5.92 18.15
N LYS A 25 3.17 4.98 17.43
CA LYS A 25 3.84 4.08 16.50
C LYS A 25 3.36 4.34 15.07
N ARG A 26 4.30 4.50 14.14
CA ARG A 26 4.01 4.61 12.70
C ARG A 26 3.33 3.34 12.23
N LYS A 27 2.20 3.49 11.56
CA LYS A 27 1.42 2.40 10.98
C LYS A 27 1.41 2.52 9.47
N PHE A 28 1.41 1.37 8.84
CA PHE A 28 1.39 1.24 7.38
C PHE A 28 0.30 0.25 7.01
N ILE A 29 -0.43 0.54 5.96
CA ILE A 29 -1.25 -0.46 5.27
C ILE A 29 -0.37 -1.08 4.20
N ASN A 30 -0.30 -2.40 4.20
CA ASN A 30 0.43 -3.14 3.19
C ASN A 30 -0.30 -4.44 2.85
N LYS A 31 -0.13 -4.90 1.61
CA LYS A 31 -0.69 -6.18 1.16
C LYS A 31 0.21 -6.79 0.10
N SER A 32 0.57 -8.05 0.26
CA SER A 32 1.39 -8.83 -0.68
C SER A 32 0.56 -9.90 -1.39
N GLY A 33 1.14 -10.48 -2.45
CA GLY A 33 0.54 -11.60 -3.18
C GLY A 33 0.20 -11.29 -4.63
N PHE A 34 0.52 -10.09 -5.11
CA PHE A 34 0.26 -9.69 -6.49
C PHE A 34 1.28 -10.30 -7.44
N LYS A 35 0.84 -10.75 -8.62
CA LYS A 35 1.76 -11.34 -9.61
C LYS A 35 2.54 -10.27 -10.36
N THR A 36 1.95 -9.08 -10.53
CA THR A 36 2.56 -7.97 -11.30
C THR A 36 2.64 -6.67 -10.50
N GLN A 37 3.54 -5.78 -10.92
CA GLN A 37 3.65 -4.44 -10.33
C GLN A 37 2.39 -3.62 -10.53
N ASN A 38 1.77 -3.73 -11.71
CA ASN A 38 0.57 -2.98 -12.06
C ASN A 38 -0.62 -3.40 -11.20
N GLU A 39 -0.77 -4.70 -10.95
CA GLU A 39 -1.81 -5.24 -10.07
C GLU A 39 -1.64 -4.75 -8.63
N ALA A 40 -0.41 -4.80 -8.10
CA ALA A 40 -0.09 -4.25 -6.78
C ALA A 40 -0.35 -2.73 -6.71
N TYR A 41 -0.07 -2.01 -7.79
CA TYR A 41 -0.29 -0.57 -7.88
C TYR A 41 -1.78 -0.22 -7.89
N ALA A 42 -2.57 -0.86 -8.75
CA ALA A 42 -4.00 -0.65 -8.83
C ALA A 42 -4.69 -0.97 -7.49
N ALA A 43 -4.33 -2.11 -6.87
CA ALA A 43 -4.85 -2.47 -5.55
C ALA A 43 -4.43 -1.49 -4.45
N GLY A 44 -3.18 -1.03 -4.48
CA GLY A 44 -2.68 -0.06 -3.51
C GLY A 44 -3.29 1.32 -3.68
N GLN A 45 -3.53 1.75 -4.92
CA GLN A 45 -4.21 3.01 -5.25
C GLN A 45 -5.65 2.98 -4.73
N LEU A 46 -6.41 1.90 -5.01
CA LEU A 46 -7.77 1.72 -4.52
C LEU A 46 -7.82 1.70 -2.98
N ALA A 47 -6.88 1.01 -2.35
CA ALA A 47 -6.78 0.98 -0.88
C ALA A 47 -6.45 2.37 -0.30
N TYR A 48 -5.64 3.15 -0.99
CA TYR A 48 -5.28 4.50 -0.59
C TYR A 48 -6.43 5.50 -0.76
N GLU A 49 -7.13 5.46 -1.89
CA GLU A 49 -8.33 6.27 -2.14
C GLU A 49 -9.43 5.95 -1.13
N LYS A 50 -9.64 4.65 -0.84
CA LYS A 50 -10.56 4.22 0.22
C LYS A 50 -10.15 4.80 1.58
N TYR A 51 -8.87 4.73 1.94
CA TYR A 51 -8.38 5.31 3.18
C TYR A 51 -8.59 6.84 3.25
N ILE A 52 -8.32 7.58 2.17
CA ILE A 52 -8.56 9.03 2.14
C ILE A 52 -10.04 9.36 2.26
N ASN A 53 -10.93 8.62 1.61
CA ASN A 53 -12.35 8.92 1.61
C ASN A 53 -13.05 8.50 2.92
N GLU A 54 -12.48 7.55 3.67
CA GLU A 54 -13.01 7.08 4.96
C GLU A 54 -12.43 7.83 6.18
N VAL A 55 -11.45 8.73 5.98
CA VAL A 55 -10.80 9.55 7.02
C VAL A 55 -11.21 11.01 6.87
#